data_AF-A0A9R1C7K5-F1
#
_entry.id   AF-A0A9R1C7K5-F1
#
_cell.length_a   1.000
_cell.length_b   1.000
_cell.length_c   1.000
_cell.angle_alpha   90.00
_cell.angle_beta   90.00
_cell.angle_gamma   90.00
#
_symmetry.space_group_name_H-M   'P 1'
#
loop_
_entity.id
_entity.type
_entity.pdbx_description
1 polymer ?
#
loop_
_entity_poly.entity_id
_entity_poly.type
_entity_poly.pdbx_seq_one_letter_code
_entity_poly.pdbx_strand_id
1 'polypeptide(L)'
;MKYREDGEYSIDNNIAERNVRPFTVDRKNTMTFGSEEGIDCAATYHTIIQTCRMMGVKVLKYLQSFFKKFSEGCRDYAQMLPGQLAID
;
A
#
# COMPACT_ATOMS: atom_id res chain seq x y z
N MET A 1 2.92 24.78 17.37
CA MET A 1 2.09 24.61 16.14
C MET A 1 3.06 24.64 14.98
N LYS A 2 3.59 23.49 14.53
CA LYS A 2 4.71 23.44 13.58
C LYS A 2 4.44 24.16 12.24
N TYR A 3 3.19 24.17 11.78
CA TYR A 3 2.77 24.91 10.57
C TYR A 3 2.88 26.44 10.68
N ARG A 4 3.07 27.00 11.89
CA ARG A 4 3.36 28.44 12.08
C ARG A 4 4.83 28.77 11.88
N GLU A 5 5.69 27.76 12.01
CA GLU A 5 7.15 27.89 11.98
C GLU A 5 7.72 27.42 10.62
N ASP A 6 6.99 26.56 9.91
CA ASP A 6 7.40 25.96 8.65
C ASP A 6 6.22 25.85 7.67
N GLY A 7 6.39 26.41 6.47
CA GLY A 7 5.38 26.50 5.42
C GLY A 7 5.18 25.21 4.61
N GLU A 8 6.03 24.19 4.79
CA GLU A 8 5.79 22.85 4.21
C GLU A 8 4.63 22.13 4.89
N TYR A 9 4.31 22.49 6.14
CA TYR A 9 3.20 21.88 6.87
C TYR A 9 1.87 22.57 6.52
N SER A 10 0.92 21.78 6.04
CA SER A 10 -0.46 22.25 5.90
C SER A 10 -1.08 22.58 7.26
N ILE A 11 -1.92 23.61 7.29
CA ILE A 11 -2.74 23.97 8.46
C ILE A 11 -3.80 22.90 8.72
N ASP A 12 -4.23 22.20 7.66
CA ASP A 12 -5.27 21.19 7.70
C ASP A 12 -4.73 19.77 7.44
N ASN A 13 -5.47 18.77 7.91
CA ASN A 13 -5.16 17.35 7.77
C ASN A 13 -5.77 16.72 6.51
N ASN A 14 -6.24 17.50 5.53
CA ASN A 14 -7.02 16.93 4.42
C ASN A 14 -6.24 15.89 3.63
N ILE A 15 -4.92 16.06 3.50
CA ILE A 15 -4.05 15.12 2.78
C ILE A 15 -4.04 13.76 3.49
N ALA A 16 -3.80 13.72 4.80
CA ALA A 16 -3.74 12.44 5.52
C ALA A 16 -5.13 11.80 5.62
N GLU A 17 -6.18 12.60 5.86
CA GLU A 17 -7.56 12.09 5.85
C GLU A 17 -7.92 11.48 4.50
N ARG A 18 -7.57 12.14 3.40
CA ARG A 18 -7.85 11.64 2.05
C ARG A 18 -7.13 10.34 1.76
N ASN A 19 -5.93 10.15 2.31
CA ASN A 19 -5.16 8.92 2.17
C ASN A 19 -5.72 7.76 3.02
N VAL A 20 -6.24 8.02 4.22
CA VAL A 20 -6.82 6.99 5.10
C VAL A 20 -8.27 6.63 4.74
N ARG A 21 -9.01 7.55 4.11
CA ARG A 21 -10.43 7.36 3.75
C ARG A 21 -10.70 6.07 2.97
N PRO A 22 -9.96 5.70 1.90
CA PRO A 22 -10.17 4.46 1.17
C PRO A 22 -10.12 3.22 2.07
N PHE A 23 -9.18 3.18 3.02
CA PHE A 23 -9.08 2.10 4.00
C PHE A 23 -10.28 2.07 4.95
N THR A 24 -10.72 3.22 5.45
CA THR A 24 -11.89 3.27 6.35
C THR A 24 -13.19 2.87 5.68
N VAL A 25 -13.36 3.20 4.39
CA VAL A 25 -14.52 2.80 3.58
C VAL A 25 -14.48 1.30 3.31
N ASP A 26 -13.31 0.78 2.91
CA ASP A 26 -13.11 -0.65 2.69
C ASP A 26 -13.43 -1.43 3.97
N ARG A 27 -12.87 -1.03 5.12
CA ARG A 27 -13.14 -1.64 6.43
C ARG A 27 -14.61 -1.77 6.79
N LYS A 28 -15.44 -0.81 6.38
CA LYS A 28 -16.89 -0.86 6.61
C LYS A 28 -17.61 -1.84 5.68
N ASN A 29 -17.05 -2.07 4.49
CA ASN A 29 -17.66 -2.85 3.42
C ASN A 29 -17.15 -4.30 3.33
N THR A 30 -16.07 -4.66 4.02
CA THR A 30 -15.57 -6.03 4.07
C THR A 30 -15.93 -6.71 5.39
N MET A 31 -16.10 -8.04 5.35
CA MET A 31 -16.21 -8.88 6.55
C MET A 31 -14.85 -9.40 7.05
N THR A 32 -13.73 -9.02 6.42
CA THR A 32 -12.39 -9.55 6.77
C THR A 32 -11.82 -8.97 8.06
N PHE A 33 -12.43 -7.92 8.63
CA PHE A 33 -11.97 -7.27 9.86
C PHE A 33 -12.57 -7.88 11.16
N GLY A 34 -13.14 -9.09 11.09
CA GLY A 34 -13.79 -9.75 12.21
C GLY A 34 -12.86 -10.55 13.14
N SER A 35 -11.62 -10.83 12.72
CA SER A 35 -10.62 -11.57 13.50
C SER A 35 -9.25 -10.90 13.42
N GLU A 36 -8.37 -11.18 14.38
CA GLU A 36 -6.98 -10.68 14.41
C GLU A 36 -6.21 -11.11 13.15
N GLU A 37 -6.30 -12.38 12.78
CA GLU A 37 -5.72 -12.93 11.55
C GLU A 37 -6.24 -12.22 10.28
N GLY A 38 -7.54 -11.87 10.27
CA GLY A 38 -8.16 -11.14 9.16
C GLY A 38 -7.67 -9.70 9.05
N ILE A 39 -7.43 -9.05 10.19
CA ILE A 39 -6.84 -7.71 10.28
C ILE A 39 -5.39 -7.74 9.77
N ASP A 40 -4.60 -8.72 10.17
CA ASP A 40 -3.20 -8.86 9.72
C ASP A 40 -3.10 -9.09 8.21
N CYS A 41 -3.98 -9.93 7.66
CA CYS A 41 -4.09 -10.16 6.22
C CYS A 41 -4.48 -8.88 5.49
N ALA A 42 -5.49 -8.17 5.99
CA ALA A 42 -5.94 -6.90 5.41
C ALA A 42 -4.85 -5.83 5.46
N ALA A 43 -4.14 -5.70 6.58
CA ALA A 43 -3.03 -4.76 6.73
C ALA A 43 -1.89 -5.04 5.75
N THR A 44 -1.56 -6.32 5.56
CA THR A 44 -0.51 -6.75 4.62
C THR A 44 -0.87 -6.40 3.17
N TYR A 45 -2.08 -6.76 2.74
CA TYR A 45 -2.57 -6.46 1.40
C TYR A 45 -2.67 -4.95 1.12
N HIS A 46 -3.22 -4.18 2.06
CA HIS A 46 -3.33 -2.72 1.91
C HIS A 46 -1.94 -2.05 1.87
N THR A 47 -0.98 -2.55 2.63
CA THR A 47 0.41 -2.06 2.60
C THR A 47 1.02 -2.25 1.20
N ILE A 48 0.85 -3.42 0.58
CA ILE A 48 1.35 -3.67 -0.78
C ILE A 48 0.70 -2.73 -1.79
N ILE A 49 -0.62 -2.55 -1.73
CA ILE A 49 -1.33 -1.64 -2.63
C ILE A 49 -0.85 -0.21 -2.49
N GLN A 50 -0.77 0.29 -1.26
CA GLN A 50 -0.33 1.66 -1.00
C GLN A 50 1.10 1.86 -1.48
N THR A 51 1.97 0.87 -1.29
CA THR A 51 3.36 0.92 -1.78
C THR A 51 3.41 1.00 -3.31
N CYS A 52 2.63 0.17 -4.01
CA CYS A 52 2.52 0.24 -5.47
C CYS A 52 1.99 1.60 -5.94
N ARG A 53 0.98 2.15 -5.26
CA ARG A 53 0.41 3.48 -5.57
C ARG A 53 1.43 4.60 -5.36
N MET A 54 2.19 4.56 -4.26
CA MET A 54 3.25 5.54 -3.97
C MET A 54 4.34 5.53 -5.04
N MET A 55 4.63 4.36 -5.62
CA MET A 55 5.60 4.21 -6.70
C MET A 55 5.03 4.43 -8.11
N GLY A 56 3.73 4.75 -8.24
CA GLY A 56 3.07 4.93 -9.55
C GLY A 56 2.87 3.63 -10.35
N VAL A 57 3.03 2.47 -9.70
CA VAL A 57 2.97 1.15 -10.32
C VAL A 57 1.54 0.59 -10.30
N LYS A 58 1.08 0.01 -11.41
CA LYS A 58 -0.17 -0.74 -11.44
C LYS A 58 -0.07 -1.99 -10.57
N VAL A 59 -0.87 -2.05 -9.50
CA VAL A 59 -0.89 -3.18 -8.53
C VAL A 59 -0.99 -4.54 -9.22
N LEU A 60 -1.88 -4.70 -10.20
CA LEU A 60 -2.06 -5.96 -10.91
C LEU A 60 -0.80 -6.39 -11.68
N LYS A 61 -0.10 -5.43 -12.31
CA LYS A 61 1.15 -5.69 -13.04
C LYS A 61 2.23 -6.15 -12.06
N TYR A 62 2.34 -5.49 -10.92
CA TYR A 62 3.25 -5.91 -9.85
C TYR A 62 2.96 -7.34 -9.38
N LEU A 63 1.70 -7.65 -9.04
CA LEU A 63 1.33 -8.97 -8.54
C LEU A 63 1.61 -10.07 -9.58
N GLN A 64 1.30 -9.83 -10.87
CA GLN A 64 1.60 -10.78 -11.94
C GLN A 64 3.10 -11.08 -12.04
N SER A 65 3.92 -10.04 -12.08
CA SER A 65 5.37 -10.19 -12.16
C SER A 65 5.96 -10.83 -10.89
N PHE A 66 5.41 -10.51 -9.72
CA PHE A 66 5.77 -11.14 -8.44
C PHE A 66 5.47 -12.65 -8.46
N PHE A 67 4.24 -13.05 -8.78
CA PHE A 67 3.86 -14.47 -8.80
C PHE A 67 4.62 -15.25 -9.87
N LYS A 68 4.92 -14.63 -11.02
CA LYS A 68 5.76 -15.22 -12.05
C LYS A 68 7.16 -15.55 -11.50
N LYS A 69 7.87 -14.57 -10.94
CA LYS A 69 9.21 -14.81 -10.35
C LYS A 69 9.17 -15.77 -9.16
N PHE A 70 8.09 -15.73 -8.36
CA PHE A 70 7.89 -16.65 -7.25
C PHE A 70 7.75 -18.10 -7.73
N SER A 71 7.03 -18.32 -8.84
CA SER A 71 6.87 -19.64 -9.47
C SER A 71 8.17 -20.16 -10.11
N GLU A 72 9.03 -19.26 -10.58
CA GLU A 72 10.37 -19.56 -11.09
C GLU A 72 11.37 -19.94 -9.96
N GLY A 73 10.93 -19.92 -8.69
CA GLY A 73 11.74 -20.32 -7.54
C GLY A 73 12.63 -19.20 -6.99
N CYS A 74 12.52 -17.98 -7.51
CA CYS A 74 13.26 -16.85 -6.96
C CYS A 74 12.74 -16.54 -5.54
N ARG A 75 13.67 -16.40 -4.60
CA ARG A 75 13.42 -16.05 -3.18
C ARG A 75 14.10 -14.74 -2.78
N ASP A 76 14.65 -14.02 -3.75
CA ASP A 76 15.21 -12.69 -3.51
C ASP A 76 14.07 -11.67 -3.47
N TYR A 77 13.55 -11.43 -2.26
CA TYR A 77 12.46 -10.49 -2.05
C TYR A 77 12.86 -9.03 -2.26
N ALA A 78 14.15 -8.69 -2.15
CA ALA A 78 14.62 -7.32 -2.39
C ALA A 78 14.48 -6.96 -3.88
N GLN A 79 14.73 -7.92 -4.77
CA GLN A 79 14.49 -7.78 -6.21
C GLN A 79 13.00 -7.90 -6.61
N MET A 80 12.13 -8.19 -5.64
CA MET A 80 10.69 -8.31 -5.82
C MET A 80 9.89 -7.17 -5.18
N LEU A 81 10.53 -6.06 -4.84
CA LEU A 81 9.83 -4.87 -4.38
C LEU A 81 9.09 -4.18 -5.55
N PRO A 82 7.95 -3.50 -5.31
CA PRO A 82 7.19 -2.83 -6.37
C PRO A 82 8.02 -1.86 -7.23
N GLY A 83 9.01 -1.19 -6.63
CA GLY A 83 9.88 -0.23 -7.33
C GLY A 83 10.93 -0.88 -8.23
N GLN A 84 11.23 -2.16 -8.04
CA GLN A 84 12.22 -2.91 -8.84
C GLN A 84 11.55 -3.74 -9.94
N LEU A 85 10.30 -4.13 -9.75
CA LEU A 85 9.56 -5.07 -10.62
C LEU A 85 8.75 -4.43 -11.75
N ALA A 86 8.60 -3.10 -11.74
CA ALA A 86 7.65 -2.41 -12.61
C ALA A 86 8.24 -1.17 -13.31
N ILE A 87 9.53 -1.24 -13.64
CA ILE A 87 10.17 -0.33 -14.58
C ILE A 87 9.99 -0.94 -15.98
N ASP A 88 8.89 -0.60 -16.65
CA ASP A 88 8.82 -0.57 -18.13
C ASP A 88 8.48 0.86 -18.52
#